data_AF-A0A1X7UVF1-F1
#
_entry.id   AF-A0A1X7UVF1-F1
#
_cell.length_a   1.000
_cell.length_b   1.000
_cell.length_c   1.000
_cell.angle_alpha   90.00
_cell.angle_beta   90.00
_cell.angle_gamma   90.00
#
_symmetry.space_group_name_H-M   'P 1'
#
loop_
_entity.id
_entity.type
_entity.pdbx_description
1 polymer ?
#
loop_
_entity_poly.entity_id
_entity_poly.type
_entity_poly.pdbx_seq_one_letter_code
_entity_poly.pdbx_strand_id
1 'polypeptide(L)'
;MHVNFAVQSSGLVMYPSYPFVGASPDGLTQCQCCGKGLLEIKCPFKYKDISPISVEALNDRNCFLERDTTGTIHLSSSHAYYHQVQGQMMVKQLPFCDFVCGTSKYVLPEVLTHQHDPNLAVSSTSTCGGSTDSTTAAANTDTNPSAIDNTTTIDTNPSTATTLANSDTSSVNADSTNTSSNKLYCICQKESSGRMIGCDNPSCDIEWFHYACIRIKRAPKGKWFCPNCIISM
;
A
#
# COMPACT_ATOMS: atom_id res chain seq x y z
N MET A 1 26.18 -10.91 -5.38
CA MET A 1 25.33 -12.08 -5.08
C MET A 1 24.79 -11.91 -3.67
N HIS A 2 23.48 -12.03 -3.47
CA HIS A 2 22.87 -11.78 -2.16
C HIS A 2 23.11 -12.96 -1.20
N VAL A 3 23.59 -12.67 0.01
CA VAL A 3 23.89 -13.71 1.02
C VAL A 3 22.64 -14.02 1.84
N ASN A 4 22.32 -15.31 1.98
CA ASN A 4 21.12 -15.81 2.65
C ASN A 4 19.84 -15.12 2.15
N PHE A 5 19.70 -15.03 0.82
CA PHE A 5 18.51 -14.51 0.16
C PHE A 5 17.33 -15.46 0.30
N ALA A 6 16.21 -14.94 0.77
CA ALA A 6 14.94 -15.64 0.92
C ALA A 6 13.80 -14.79 0.36
N VAL A 7 12.78 -15.46 -0.16
CA VAL A 7 11.51 -14.86 -0.57
C VAL A 7 10.40 -15.50 0.26
N GLN A 8 9.51 -14.68 0.81
CA GLN A 8 8.33 -15.13 1.55
C GLN A 8 7.07 -14.63 0.83
N SER A 9 6.04 -15.48 0.76
CA SER A 9 4.74 -15.09 0.21
C SER A 9 4.09 -14.00 1.06
N SER A 10 3.59 -12.93 0.44
CA SER A 10 2.87 -11.89 1.15
C SER A 10 1.35 -12.08 1.05
N GLY A 11 0.64 -11.87 2.16
CA GLY A 11 -0.81 -11.64 2.15
C GLY A 11 -1.15 -10.15 2.14
N LEU A 12 -2.45 -9.85 2.09
CA LEU A 12 -2.99 -8.51 2.30
C LEU A 12 -2.67 -8.00 3.71
N VAL A 13 -1.98 -6.85 3.79
CA VAL A 13 -1.77 -6.08 5.02
C VAL A 13 -2.55 -4.77 4.92
N MET A 14 -3.20 -4.36 6.01
CA MET A 14 -3.91 -3.08 6.11
C MET A 14 -3.05 -2.07 6.88
N TYR A 15 -3.08 -0.79 6.49
CA TYR A 15 -2.31 0.23 7.18
C TYR A 15 -2.94 0.56 8.55
N PRO A 16 -2.21 0.50 9.69
CA PRO A 16 -2.82 0.59 11.02
C PRO A 16 -3.62 1.88 11.27
N SER A 17 -3.07 3.04 10.90
CA SER A 17 -3.71 4.35 11.10
C SER A 17 -4.81 4.66 10.07
N TYR A 18 -4.80 3.96 8.93
CA TYR A 18 -5.73 4.16 7.82
C TYR A 18 -6.24 2.81 7.32
N PRO A 19 -7.09 2.08 8.08
CA PRO A 19 -7.48 0.69 7.80
C PRO A 19 -8.42 0.52 6.59
N PHE A 20 -8.59 1.56 5.77
CA PHE A 20 -9.17 1.52 4.43
C PHE A 20 -8.10 1.41 3.32
N VAL A 21 -6.82 1.64 3.65
CA VAL A 21 -5.66 1.44 2.77
C VAL A 21 -5.04 0.08 3.09
N GLY A 22 -4.69 -0.69 2.06
CA GLY A 22 -4.06 -1.99 2.22
C GLY A 22 -3.29 -2.41 0.97
N ALA A 23 -2.35 -3.34 1.15
CA ALA A 23 -1.41 -3.78 0.12
C ALA A 23 -1.17 -5.29 0.19
N SER A 24 -1.14 -5.92 -0.98
CA SER A 24 -0.64 -7.28 -1.18
C SER A 24 0.38 -7.25 -2.32
N PRO A 25 1.68 -7.08 -2.03
CA PRO A 25 2.74 -7.40 -2.99
C PRO A 25 2.82 -8.90 -3.24
N ASP A 26 3.49 -9.31 -4.31
CA ASP A 26 3.66 -10.74 -4.64
C ASP A 26 4.55 -11.47 -3.61
N GLY A 27 5.52 -10.76 -3.03
CA GLY A 27 6.35 -11.31 -1.96
C GLY A 27 7.03 -10.27 -1.08
N LEU A 28 7.75 -10.79 -0.09
CA LEU A 28 8.73 -10.06 0.73
C LEU A 28 10.11 -10.68 0.46
N THR A 29 11.11 -9.87 0.12
CA THR A 29 12.50 -10.32 0.02
C THR A 29 13.24 -10.07 1.33
N GLN A 30 14.19 -10.95 1.66
CA GLN A 30 15.11 -10.71 2.76
C GLN A 30 16.50 -11.28 2.43
N CYS A 31 17.56 -10.52 2.71
CA CYS A 31 18.94 -11.01 2.68
C CYS A 31 19.82 -10.24 3.66
N GLN A 32 21.00 -10.79 3.99
CA GLN A 32 21.90 -10.18 4.99
C GLN A 32 22.54 -8.86 4.52
N CYS A 33 22.67 -8.64 3.22
CA CYS A 33 23.34 -7.46 2.66
C CYS A 33 22.40 -6.26 2.36
N CYS A 34 21.10 -6.49 2.20
CA CYS A 34 20.12 -5.43 1.86
C CYS A 34 18.99 -5.28 2.89
N GLY A 35 18.86 -6.19 3.86
CA GLY A 35 17.76 -6.18 4.82
C GLY A 35 16.48 -6.82 4.24
N LYS A 36 15.32 -6.22 4.50
CA LYS A 36 14.01 -6.65 3.99
C LYS A 36 13.51 -5.68 2.91
N GLY A 37 12.89 -6.21 1.87
CA GLY A 37 12.25 -5.47 0.79
C GLY A 37 10.94 -6.12 0.32
N LEU A 38 10.33 -5.53 -0.69
CA LEU A 38 9.20 -6.12 -1.41
C LEU A 38 9.64 -6.87 -2.67
N LEU A 39 8.78 -7.75 -3.16
CA LEU A 39 8.86 -8.35 -4.50
C LEU A 39 7.53 -8.09 -5.22
N GLU A 40 7.60 -7.56 -6.44
CA GLU A 40 6.45 -7.35 -7.32
C GLU A 40 6.81 -7.80 -8.74
N ILE A 41 6.02 -8.71 -9.32
CA ILE A 41 6.33 -9.41 -10.57
C ILE A 41 5.25 -9.11 -11.62
N LYS A 42 5.64 -8.43 -12.71
CA LYS A 42 4.75 -8.16 -13.85
C LYS A 42 5.13 -9.01 -15.04
N CYS A 43 4.21 -9.88 -15.47
CA CYS A 43 4.37 -10.76 -16.62
C CYS A 43 3.49 -10.29 -17.79
N PRO A 44 3.98 -9.42 -18.71
CA PRO A 44 3.18 -8.92 -19.82
C PRO A 44 2.88 -10.04 -20.84
N PHE A 45 1.66 -10.60 -20.78
CA PHE A 45 1.24 -11.73 -21.63
C PHE A 45 1.45 -11.48 -23.14
N LYS A 46 1.28 -10.23 -23.60
CA LYS A 46 1.51 -9.83 -25.00
C LYS A 46 2.95 -10.05 -25.47
N TYR A 47 3.94 -9.89 -24.57
CA TYR A 47 5.37 -10.00 -24.87
C TYR A 47 6.00 -11.28 -24.29
N LYS A 48 5.17 -12.26 -23.91
CA LYS A 48 5.58 -13.41 -23.11
C LYS A 48 6.69 -14.29 -23.71
N ASP A 49 6.92 -14.25 -25.02
CA ASP A 49 7.93 -15.09 -25.70
C ASP A 49 9.18 -14.32 -26.17
N ILE A 50 9.16 -12.98 -26.04
CA ILE A 50 10.23 -12.06 -26.45
C ILE A 50 10.89 -11.41 -25.22
N SER A 51 11.95 -10.63 -25.43
CA SER A 51 12.60 -9.89 -24.34
C SER A 51 11.78 -8.65 -23.94
N PRO A 52 11.64 -8.32 -22.64
CA PRO A 52 10.93 -7.12 -22.20
C PRO A 52 11.62 -5.82 -22.64
N ILE A 53 12.92 -5.86 -22.93
CA ILE A 53 13.69 -4.73 -23.47
C ILE A 53 13.76 -4.71 -25.00
N SER A 54 12.92 -5.51 -25.68
CA SER A 54 12.86 -5.53 -27.14
C SER A 54 12.24 -4.25 -27.71
N VAL A 55 12.64 -3.89 -28.94
CA VAL A 55 12.10 -2.71 -29.65
C VAL A 55 10.59 -2.82 -29.88
N GLU A 56 10.07 -4.04 -30.07
CA GLU A 56 8.62 -4.29 -30.18
C GLU A 56 7.87 -3.98 -28.88
N ALA A 57 8.40 -4.42 -27.73
CA ALA A 57 7.80 -4.15 -26.44
C ALA A 57 7.90 -2.66 -26.08
N LEU A 58 9.09 -2.05 -26.20
CA LEU A 58 9.36 -0.67 -25.78
C LEU A 58 8.68 0.40 -26.65
N ASN A 59 8.37 0.11 -27.92
CA ASN A 59 7.65 1.05 -28.80
C ASN A 59 6.12 0.99 -28.64
N ASP A 60 5.57 0.07 -27.83
CA ASP A 60 4.12 -0.05 -27.65
C ASP A 60 3.59 0.92 -26.59
N ARG A 61 2.47 1.58 -26.89
CA ARG A 61 1.84 2.57 -26.01
C ARG A 61 1.30 2.00 -24.68
N ASN A 62 1.22 0.68 -24.56
CA ASN A 62 0.83 -0.02 -23.32
C ASN A 62 2.04 -0.67 -22.63
N CYS A 63 3.27 -0.35 -23.05
CA CYS A 63 4.45 -0.74 -22.31
C CYS A 63 4.54 0.09 -21.02
N PHE A 64 4.85 -0.58 -19.92
CA PHE A 64 5.11 0.07 -18.64
C PHE A 64 6.59 0.35 -18.40
N LEU A 65 7.48 -0.11 -19.29
CA LEU A 65 8.91 0.16 -19.22
C LEU A 65 9.27 1.32 -20.14
N GLU A 66 10.08 2.26 -19.66
CA GLU A 66 10.63 3.37 -20.43
C GLU A 66 12.17 3.32 -20.45
N ARG A 67 12.78 4.06 -21.38
CA ARG A 67 14.23 4.23 -21.51
C ARG A 67 14.58 5.65 -21.11
N ASP A 68 15.51 5.80 -20.17
CA ASP A 68 16.02 7.12 -19.78
C ASP A 68 17.04 7.68 -20.81
N THR A 69 17.63 8.83 -20.50
CA THR A 69 18.70 9.44 -21.31
C THR A 69 20.03 8.69 -21.26
N THR A 70 20.24 7.76 -20.32
CA THR A 70 21.45 6.92 -20.22
C THR A 70 21.34 5.63 -21.04
N GLY A 71 20.13 5.24 -21.45
CA GLY A 71 19.83 3.98 -22.14
C GLY A 71 19.27 2.89 -21.22
N THR A 72 19.18 3.15 -19.92
CA THR A 72 18.67 2.27 -18.88
C THR A 72 17.16 2.07 -19.02
N ILE A 73 16.74 0.80 -19.07
CA ILE A 73 15.32 0.43 -19.06
C ILE A 73 14.84 0.30 -17.62
N HIS A 74 13.73 0.96 -17.30
CA HIS A 74 13.15 1.03 -15.96
C HIS A 74 11.63 1.14 -16.03
N LEU A 75 10.93 0.89 -14.93
CA LEU A 75 9.49 1.05 -14.79
C LEU A 75 9.14 2.55 -14.88
N SER A 76 8.25 2.91 -15.80
CA SER A 76 7.88 4.31 -15.99
C SER A 76 7.28 4.90 -14.73
N SER A 77 7.87 6.01 -14.27
CA SER A 77 7.43 6.73 -13.07
C SER A 77 6.00 7.29 -13.19
N SER A 78 5.49 7.39 -14.43
CA SER A 78 4.12 7.80 -14.76
C SER A 78 3.11 6.64 -14.81
N HIS A 79 3.57 5.38 -14.78
CA HIS A 79 2.71 4.23 -15.00
C HIS A 79 2.03 3.74 -13.71
N ALA A 80 0.80 3.23 -13.82
CA ALA A 80 0.00 2.77 -12.68
C ALA A 80 0.69 1.73 -11.78
N TYR A 81 1.57 0.88 -12.34
CA TYR A 81 2.36 -0.08 -11.55
C TYR A 81 3.43 0.58 -10.67
N TYR A 82 3.99 1.73 -11.08
CA TYR A 82 4.93 2.47 -10.23
C TYR A 82 4.21 3.00 -8.98
N HIS A 83 3.05 3.63 -9.17
CA HIS A 83 2.19 4.06 -8.05
C HIS A 83 1.70 2.89 -7.18
N GLN A 84 1.45 1.72 -7.78
CA GLN A 84 1.13 0.49 -7.05
C GLN A 84 2.28 0.10 -6.10
N VAL A 85 3.53 0.06 -6.61
CA VAL A 85 4.71 -0.32 -5.81
C VAL A 85 4.99 0.69 -4.70
N GLN A 86 4.99 1.99 -5.00
CA GLN A 86 5.16 3.05 -3.99
C GLN A 86 4.09 2.93 -2.88
N GLY A 87 2.83 2.67 -3.25
CA GLY A 87 1.75 2.41 -2.31
C GLY A 87 1.94 1.14 -1.46
N GLN A 88 2.41 0.04 -2.06
CA GLN A 88 2.74 -1.19 -1.32
C GLN A 88 3.88 -0.97 -0.33
N MET A 89 4.94 -0.27 -0.74
CA MET A 89 6.11 0.04 0.09
C MET A 89 5.73 0.90 1.30
N MET A 90 4.87 1.92 1.12
CA MET A 90 4.34 2.74 2.21
C MET A 90 3.49 1.92 3.18
N VAL A 91 2.54 1.12 2.67
CA VAL A 91 1.67 0.30 3.54
C VAL A 91 2.45 -0.74 4.35
N LYS A 92 3.51 -1.28 3.76
CA LYS A 92 4.39 -2.29 4.40
C LYS A 92 5.52 -1.67 5.24
N GLN A 93 5.73 -0.36 5.16
CA GLN A 93 6.85 0.36 5.77
C GLN A 93 8.21 -0.27 5.44
N LEU A 94 8.45 -0.52 4.14
CA LEU A 94 9.70 -1.09 3.63
C LEU A 94 10.42 -0.13 2.67
N PRO A 95 11.78 -0.09 2.67
CA PRO A 95 12.56 0.94 1.99
C PRO A 95 12.71 0.75 0.48
N PHE A 96 12.58 -0.48 -0.02
CA PHE A 96 12.68 -0.80 -1.45
C PHE A 96 11.75 -1.94 -1.89
N CYS A 97 11.56 -2.04 -3.21
CA CYS A 97 10.92 -3.15 -3.89
C CYS A 97 11.83 -3.68 -5.00
N ASP A 98 12.09 -4.98 -4.99
CA ASP A 98 12.62 -5.73 -6.13
C ASP A 98 11.49 -5.89 -7.16
N PHE A 99 11.40 -4.97 -8.12
CA PHE A 99 10.46 -5.03 -9.22
C PHE A 99 11.00 -5.93 -10.33
N VAL A 100 10.14 -6.77 -10.91
CA VAL A 100 10.55 -7.77 -11.90
C VAL A 100 9.59 -7.78 -13.09
N CYS A 101 10.09 -7.39 -14.27
CA CYS A 101 9.39 -7.64 -15.53
C CYS A 101 9.79 -9.02 -16.09
N GLY A 102 8.86 -9.97 -16.07
CA GLY A 102 9.09 -11.38 -16.41
C GLY A 102 8.45 -11.81 -17.72
N THR A 103 9.17 -12.57 -18.53
CA THR A 103 8.65 -13.29 -19.70
C THR A 103 9.07 -14.75 -19.64
N SER A 104 8.60 -15.61 -20.54
CA SER A 104 8.87 -17.06 -20.52
C SER A 104 10.35 -17.43 -20.73
N LYS A 105 11.22 -16.46 -21.05
CA LYS A 105 12.66 -16.65 -21.32
C LYS A 105 13.57 -15.59 -20.70
N TYR A 106 13.02 -14.45 -20.30
CA TYR A 106 13.80 -13.29 -19.87
C TYR A 106 13.23 -12.65 -18.61
N VAL A 107 14.11 -12.13 -17.77
CA VAL A 107 13.78 -11.45 -16.51
C VAL A 107 14.54 -10.13 -16.49
N LEU A 108 13.83 -9.01 -16.32
CA LEU A 108 14.41 -7.69 -16.09
C LEU A 108 14.11 -7.28 -14.63
N PRO A 109 15.10 -7.37 -13.72
CA PRO A 109 14.96 -6.88 -12.35
C PRO A 109 15.32 -5.38 -12.25
N GLU A 110 14.69 -4.70 -11.31
CA GLU A 110 14.89 -3.28 -11.00
C GLU A 110 14.66 -3.07 -9.49
N VAL A 111 15.42 -2.18 -8.85
CA VAL A 111 15.23 -1.85 -7.43
C VAL A 111 14.59 -0.46 -7.32
N LEU A 112 13.32 -0.43 -6.91
CA LEU A 112 12.56 0.79 -6.70
C LEU A 112 12.66 1.25 -5.24
N THR A 113 12.87 2.55 -5.03
CA THR A 113 12.94 3.19 -3.70
C THR A 113 11.85 4.26 -3.56
N HIS A 114 11.61 4.76 -2.33
CA HIS A 114 10.69 5.88 -2.11
C HIS A 114 11.22 7.16 -2.75
N GLN A 115 10.41 7.81 -3.59
CA GLN A 115 10.65 9.20 -3.94
C GLN A 115 10.17 10.12 -2.80
N HIS A 116 11.09 10.92 -2.25
CA HIS A 116 10.85 11.97 -1.25
C HIS A 116 10.54 11.55 0.21
N ASP A 117 11.29 10.63 0.81
CA ASP A 117 11.53 10.69 2.26
C ASP A 117 13.04 10.75 2.60
N PRO A 118 13.58 11.92 3.00
CA PRO A 118 14.99 12.05 3.40
C PRO A 118 15.33 11.34 4.73
N ASN A 119 14.34 10.87 5.50
CA ASN A 119 14.54 10.13 6.75
C ASN A 119 14.58 8.61 6.55
N LEU A 120 14.00 8.11 5.44
CA LEU A 120 14.08 6.71 5.01
C LEU A 120 15.08 6.48 3.87
N ALA A 121 15.87 7.51 3.52
CA ALA A 121 16.94 7.47 2.54
C ALA A 121 18.15 6.63 3.02
N VAL A 122 17.97 5.31 3.11
CA VAL A 122 19.08 4.36 3.23
C VAL A 122 20.03 4.57 2.06
N SER A 123 21.31 4.83 2.35
CA SER A 123 22.36 4.98 1.33
C SER A 123 22.72 3.63 0.70
N SER A 124 21.79 3.05 -0.07
CA SER A 124 21.94 1.75 -0.73
C SER A 124 22.52 1.87 -2.15
N THR A 125 23.47 2.78 -2.37
CA THR A 125 24.46 2.67 -3.45
C THR A 125 25.48 1.55 -3.14
N SER A 126 24.97 0.36 -2.83
CA SER A 126 25.72 -0.88 -2.65
C SER A 126 26.15 -1.45 -4.01
N THR A 127 26.83 -0.62 -4.80
CA THR A 127 27.32 -0.94 -6.14
C THR A 127 28.44 -1.97 -6.03
N CYS A 128 28.11 -3.25 -6.11
CA CYS A 128 29.10 -4.31 -6.35
C CYS A 128 29.59 -4.18 -7.80
N GLY A 129 30.60 -3.32 -7.98
CA GLY A 129 30.91 -2.71 -9.27
C GLY A 129 31.55 -3.62 -10.32
N GLY A 130 31.30 -3.27 -11.58
CA GLY A 130 32.13 -3.56 -12.73
C GLY A 130 32.29 -2.27 -13.53
N SER A 131 33.54 -1.82 -13.74
CA SER A 131 33.84 -0.49 -14.27
C SER A 131 33.99 -0.47 -15.79
N THR A 132 33.50 0.60 -16.44
CA THR A 132 34.07 1.19 -17.66
C THR A 132 33.75 2.69 -17.72
N ASP A 133 34.68 3.49 -18.22
CA ASP A 133 34.64 4.95 -18.25
C ASP A 133 33.74 5.54 -19.37
N SER A 134 33.28 6.78 -19.21
CA SER A 134 33.52 7.89 -20.18
C SER A 134 32.83 9.23 -19.83
N THR A 135 33.66 10.19 -19.42
CA THR A 135 33.64 11.64 -19.72
C THR A 135 32.39 12.43 -20.20
N THR A 136 32.29 13.63 -19.59
CA THR A 136 32.04 14.98 -20.15
C THR A 136 30.65 15.64 -20.22
N ALA A 137 30.66 16.86 -19.66
CA ALA A 137 29.98 18.10 -20.07
C ALA A 137 28.48 18.31 -19.77
N ALA A 138 28.21 19.44 -19.13
CA ALA A 138 26.87 20.00 -18.90
C ALA A 138 26.78 21.41 -19.48
N ALA A 139 25.57 21.85 -19.83
CA ALA A 139 25.25 23.23 -20.17
C ALA A 139 23.80 23.55 -19.75
N ASN A 140 23.60 24.68 -19.07
CA ASN A 140 22.28 25.17 -18.65
C ASN A 140 21.78 26.23 -19.63
N THR A 141 20.45 26.34 -19.79
CA THR A 141 19.77 27.65 -19.90
C THR A 141 18.28 27.51 -19.57
N ASP A 142 17.76 28.43 -18.77
CA ASP A 142 16.33 28.58 -18.47
C ASP A 142 15.56 29.24 -19.62
N THR A 143 14.22 29.13 -19.60
CA THR A 143 13.33 30.29 -19.81
C THR A 143 11.88 30.00 -19.41
N ASN A 144 11.20 31.04 -18.91
CA ASN A 144 9.77 31.09 -18.55
C ASN A 144 9.07 32.07 -19.52
N PRO A 145 7.79 31.86 -19.90
CA PRO A 145 6.81 32.90 -19.54
C PRO A 145 5.36 32.42 -19.25
N SER A 146 4.94 32.60 -18.01
CA SER A 146 3.78 33.43 -17.57
C SER A 146 2.39 33.31 -18.23
N ALA A 147 1.43 32.88 -17.40
CA ALA A 147 0.12 33.50 -17.11
C ALA A 147 -1.00 33.63 -18.18
N ILE A 148 -2.21 33.21 -17.79
CA ILE A 148 -3.40 34.07 -17.69
C ILE A 148 -4.37 33.55 -16.60
N ASP A 149 -5.33 34.40 -16.20
CA ASP A 149 -6.18 34.32 -15.00
C ASP A 149 -7.66 33.99 -15.34
N ASN A 150 -8.46 33.58 -14.35
CA ASN A 150 -9.81 34.13 -14.11
C ASN A 150 -10.47 33.63 -12.80
N THR A 151 -11.14 34.56 -12.11
CA THR A 151 -11.92 34.37 -10.87
C THR A 151 -13.34 34.95 -11.10
N THR A 152 -14.47 34.54 -10.49
CA THR A 152 -14.72 33.81 -9.23
C THR A 152 -15.67 32.60 -9.47
N THR A 153 -16.80 32.29 -8.82
CA THR A 153 -17.74 32.93 -7.85
C THR A 153 -18.07 32.03 -6.66
N ILE A 154 -18.84 32.57 -5.70
CA ILE A 154 -19.49 31.87 -4.58
C ILE A 154 -21.00 32.16 -4.71
N ASP A 155 -21.87 31.20 -4.42
CA ASP A 155 -23.31 31.42 -4.27
C ASP A 155 -23.88 30.66 -3.04
N THR A 156 -24.93 31.22 -2.42
CA THR A 156 -25.33 30.85 -1.05
C THR A 156 -26.83 30.67 -0.81
N ASN A 157 -27.23 29.45 -0.42
CA ASN A 157 -28.40 29.17 0.44
C ASN A 157 -29.78 29.64 -0.12
N PRO A 158 -30.85 29.83 0.69
CA PRO A 158 -31.59 28.86 1.53
C PRO A 158 -33.03 28.59 1.02
N SER A 159 -33.75 27.61 1.61
CA SER A 159 -35.19 27.76 1.91
C SER A 159 -35.75 26.73 2.92
N THR A 160 -36.51 27.25 3.89
CA THR A 160 -37.41 26.60 4.87
C THR A 160 -38.84 26.40 4.30
N ALA A 161 -39.84 25.75 4.90
CA ALA A 161 -40.04 24.87 6.08
C ALA A 161 -41.23 23.89 5.76
N THR A 162 -41.85 23.09 6.66
CA THR A 162 -42.88 23.53 7.64
C THR A 162 -43.56 22.32 8.35
N THR A 163 -43.38 22.16 9.68
CA THR A 163 -44.28 21.51 10.71
C THR A 163 -44.83 20.07 10.52
N LEU A 164 -45.32 19.27 11.48
CA LEU A 164 -45.68 19.28 12.93
C LEU A 164 -45.62 17.76 13.38
N ALA A 165 -45.83 17.22 14.61
CA ALA A 165 -46.31 17.65 15.93
C ALA A 165 -45.74 16.75 17.07
N ASN A 166 -46.25 16.89 18.31
CA ASN A 166 -45.80 16.19 19.52
C ASN A 166 -46.61 14.93 19.90
N SER A 167 -46.02 14.10 20.78
CA SER A 167 -46.71 13.53 21.95
C SER A 167 -45.70 13.22 23.06
N ASP A 168 -45.93 13.79 24.24
CA ASP A 168 -45.08 13.68 25.43
C ASP A 168 -45.52 12.52 26.35
N THR A 169 -44.62 12.05 27.24
CA THR A 169 -44.83 11.95 28.70
C THR A 169 -43.61 11.29 29.37
N SER A 170 -43.14 11.86 30.50
CA SER A 170 -41.99 11.38 31.27
C SER A 170 -42.40 10.54 32.49
N SER A 171 -41.49 9.70 32.99
CA SER A 171 -41.48 9.27 34.40
C SER A 171 -40.06 9.01 34.89
N VAL A 172 -39.83 9.19 36.19
CA VAL A 172 -38.56 8.95 36.89
C VAL A 172 -38.79 8.00 38.06
N ASN A 173 -37.81 7.14 38.35
CA ASN A 173 -37.49 6.62 39.69
C ASN A 173 -36.17 5.81 39.62
N ALA A 174 -35.60 5.44 40.77
CA ALA A 174 -34.18 5.14 40.90
C ALA A 174 -33.83 3.79 41.59
N ASP A 175 -32.59 3.38 41.35
CA ASP A 175 -31.68 2.59 42.21
C ASP A 175 -31.77 1.03 42.27
N SER A 176 -30.67 0.44 42.76
CA SER A 176 -30.51 -0.92 43.32
C SER A 176 -30.33 -2.13 42.38
N THR A 177 -29.26 -2.08 41.60
CA THR A 177 -28.24 -3.16 41.43
C THR A 177 -28.64 -4.65 41.43
N ASN A 178 -28.46 -5.35 40.28
CA ASN A 178 -27.64 -6.58 40.25
C ASN A 178 -27.08 -6.98 38.87
N THR A 179 -25.76 -6.90 38.74
CA THR A 179 -24.87 -7.86 38.07
C THR A 179 -25.27 -8.45 36.71
N SER A 180 -25.11 -7.68 35.64
CA SER A 180 -24.69 -8.21 34.33
C SER A 180 -23.41 -7.49 33.89
N SER A 181 -22.25 -8.13 34.11
CA SER A 181 -20.95 -7.63 33.68
C SER A 181 -20.83 -7.78 32.16
N ASN A 182 -21.35 -6.79 31.42
CA ASN A 182 -21.45 -6.84 29.96
C ASN A 182 -20.04 -6.79 29.35
N LYS A 183 -19.47 -7.97 29.02
CA LYS A 183 -18.09 -8.09 28.50
C LYS A 183 -18.00 -7.32 27.18
N LEU A 184 -17.16 -6.29 27.19
CA LEU A 184 -16.87 -5.49 25.99
C LEU A 184 -15.90 -6.26 25.10
N TYR A 185 -16.13 -6.17 23.80
CA TYR A 185 -15.34 -6.80 22.75
C TYR A 185 -15.05 -5.78 21.64
N CYS A 186 -14.16 -6.19 20.73
CA CYS A 186 -13.74 -5.45 19.54
C CYS A 186 -13.03 -4.11 19.84
N ILE A 187 -12.38 -3.55 18.82
CA ILE A 187 -11.76 -2.22 18.85
C ILE A 187 -12.75 -1.09 19.18
N CYS A 188 -14.05 -1.33 19.08
CA CYS A 188 -15.09 -0.35 19.40
C CYS A 188 -15.57 -0.38 20.86
N GLN A 189 -15.08 -1.32 21.68
CA GLN A 189 -15.44 -1.50 23.09
C GLN A 189 -16.95 -1.60 23.32
N LYS A 190 -17.60 -2.57 22.66
CA LYS A 190 -19.04 -2.83 22.75
C LYS A 190 -19.34 -4.32 22.95
N GLU A 191 -20.53 -4.58 23.47
CA GLU A 191 -21.06 -5.94 23.62
C GLU A 191 -21.07 -6.76 22.31
N SER A 192 -21.14 -8.08 22.45
CA SER A 192 -21.19 -9.01 21.33
C SER A 192 -22.48 -8.84 20.52
N SER A 193 -22.37 -8.31 19.30
CA SER A 193 -23.53 -7.91 18.48
C SER A 193 -23.33 -8.24 16.99
N GLY A 194 -24.39 -8.75 16.35
CA GLY A 194 -24.34 -9.13 14.94
C GLY A 194 -23.33 -10.26 14.64
N ARG A 195 -22.57 -10.12 13.55
CA ARG A 195 -21.56 -11.12 13.14
C ARG A 195 -20.18 -10.75 13.69
N MET A 196 -19.51 -11.69 14.32
CA MET A 196 -18.16 -11.53 14.88
C MET A 196 -17.20 -12.61 14.39
N ILE A 197 -15.90 -12.35 14.49
CA ILE A 197 -14.79 -13.30 14.26
C ILE A 197 -13.83 -13.26 15.46
N GLY A 198 -13.28 -14.41 15.84
CA GLY A 198 -12.26 -14.53 16.87
C GLY A 198 -10.85 -14.46 16.27
N CYS A 199 -9.89 -13.90 17.02
CA CYS A 199 -8.47 -13.87 16.66
C CYS A 199 -7.80 -15.20 17.02
N ASP A 200 -7.06 -15.82 16.08
CA ASP A 200 -6.31 -17.08 16.30
C ASP A 200 -5.04 -16.93 17.14
N ASN A 201 -4.74 -15.73 17.66
CA ASN A 201 -3.65 -15.54 18.62
C ASN A 201 -4.17 -15.78 20.06
N PRO A 202 -3.68 -16.79 20.79
CA PRO A 202 -4.14 -17.09 22.16
C PRO A 202 -3.79 -16.01 23.20
N SER A 203 -2.92 -15.04 22.88
CA SER A 203 -2.64 -13.85 23.71
C SER A 203 -3.33 -12.58 23.21
N CYS A 204 -4.49 -12.68 22.54
CA CYS A 204 -5.24 -11.51 22.06
C CYS A 204 -6.23 -10.98 23.11
N ASP A 205 -5.89 -9.87 23.80
CA ASP A 205 -6.70 -9.27 24.88
C ASP A 205 -8.16 -8.98 24.52
N ILE A 206 -8.42 -8.69 23.24
CA ILE A 206 -9.75 -8.31 22.74
C ILE A 206 -10.59 -9.53 22.32
N GLU A 207 -9.92 -10.65 21.98
CA GLU A 207 -10.46 -11.92 21.45
C GLU A 207 -11.33 -11.80 20.18
N TRP A 208 -12.44 -11.07 20.23
CA TRP A 208 -13.55 -11.07 19.26
C TRP A 208 -13.80 -9.70 18.63
N PHE A 209 -14.11 -9.69 17.33
CA PHE A 209 -14.24 -8.48 16.52
C PHE A 209 -15.51 -8.49 15.67
N HIS A 210 -16.32 -7.43 15.70
CA HIS A 210 -17.50 -7.29 14.85
C HIS A 210 -17.10 -7.10 13.38
N TYR A 211 -17.72 -7.85 12.47
CA TYR A 211 -17.48 -7.79 11.01
C TYR A 211 -17.50 -6.36 10.47
N ALA A 212 -18.43 -5.52 10.95
CA ALA A 212 -18.57 -4.14 10.53
C ALA A 212 -17.42 -3.23 10.96
N CYS A 213 -16.80 -3.50 12.12
CA CYS A 213 -15.67 -2.72 12.65
C CYS A 213 -14.36 -3.05 11.92
N ILE A 214 -14.10 -4.33 11.63
CA ILE A 214 -12.94 -4.78 10.82
C ILE A 214 -13.24 -4.88 9.31
N ARG A 215 -14.38 -4.34 8.87
CA ARG A 215 -14.83 -4.21 7.46
C ARG A 215 -14.95 -5.50 6.63
N ILE A 216 -14.93 -6.70 7.24
CA ILE A 216 -15.11 -7.96 6.51
C ILE A 216 -16.60 -8.28 6.24
N LYS A 217 -16.90 -8.83 5.06
CA LYS A 217 -18.26 -9.30 4.69
C LYS A 217 -18.49 -10.80 4.94
N ARG A 218 -17.41 -11.58 5.02
CA ARG A 218 -17.37 -13.03 5.28
C ARG A 218 -16.09 -13.33 6.06
N ALA A 219 -16.09 -14.39 6.88
CA ALA A 219 -14.85 -14.88 7.49
C ALA A 219 -13.86 -15.33 6.39
N PRO A 220 -12.54 -15.05 6.54
CA PRO A 220 -11.50 -15.67 5.73
C PRO A 220 -11.48 -17.20 5.86
N LYS A 221 -10.71 -17.88 5.00
CA LYS A 221 -10.41 -19.31 5.12
C LYS A 221 -9.08 -19.50 5.85
N GLY A 222 -9.00 -20.48 6.74
CA GLY A 222 -7.82 -20.71 7.58
C GLY A 222 -7.78 -19.76 8.78
N LYS A 223 -6.59 -19.60 9.38
CA LYS A 223 -6.41 -18.73 10.54
C LYS A 223 -6.59 -17.25 10.19
N TRP A 224 -7.15 -16.48 11.11
CA TRP A 224 -7.24 -15.03 11.03
C TRP A 224 -6.74 -14.37 12.31
N PHE A 225 -5.96 -13.31 12.15
CA PHE A 225 -5.42 -12.52 13.26
C PHE A 225 -5.95 -11.09 13.17
N CYS A 226 -6.21 -10.46 14.32
CA CYS A 226 -6.66 -9.07 14.36
C CYS A 226 -5.51 -8.09 14.08
N PRO A 227 -5.81 -6.82 13.70
CA PRO A 227 -4.76 -5.84 13.39
C PRO A 227 -3.70 -5.70 14.47
N ASN A 228 -4.10 -5.63 15.75
CA ASN A 228 -3.16 -5.51 16.87
C ASN A 228 -2.19 -6.70 16.90
N CYS A 229 -2.68 -7.93 16.80
CA CYS A 229 -1.82 -9.12 16.82
C CYS A 229 -0.97 -9.28 15.56
N ILE A 230 -1.40 -8.78 14.40
CA ILE A 230 -0.57 -8.73 13.18
C ILE A 230 0.60 -7.74 13.34
N ILE A 231 0.41 -6.66 14.10
CA ILE A 231 1.45 -5.64 14.37
C ILE A 231 2.43 -6.11 15.48
N SER A 232 2.01 -7.05 16.33
CA SER A 232 2.80 -7.58 17.46
C SER A 232 3.43 -8.96 17.19
N MET A 233 3.73 -9.28 15.92
CA MET A 233 4.43 -10.50 15.47
C MET A 233 5.73 -10.17 14.72
#